data_AF-A0A7Y7H2I7-F1
#
_entry.id   AF-A0A7Y7H2I7-F1
#
_cell.length_a   1.000
_cell.length_b   1.000
_cell.length_c   1.000
_cell.angle_alpha   90.00
_cell.angle_beta   90.00
_cell.angle_gamma   90.00
#
_symmetry.space_group_name_H-M   'P 1'
#
loop_
_entity.id
_entity.type
_entity.pdbx_description
1 polymer ?
#
loop_
_entity_poly.entity_id
_entity_poly.type
_entity_poly.pdbx_seq_one_letter_code
_entity_poly.pdbx_strand_id
1 'polypeptide(L)'
;MRYLLVFGLIIIPVALFAQGKAKRENVKPDTTVYKTVDVQPEFPGGTEKWTNYLFKVPIPKDYDKENTQASFLIQMIIETDGSVTHANVRRKINEAMCKAFIAHVNKSPKWKPGRINGKPVRVLYSSPISCFMLQSQDE
;
A
#
# COMPACT_ATOMS: atom_id res chain seq x y z
N MET A 1 38.59 -29.70 -66.55
CA MET A 1 37.24 -30.31 -66.43
C MET A 1 37.12 -30.81 -64.99
N ARG A 2 36.06 -30.63 -64.20
CA ARG A 2 34.73 -30.07 -64.37
C ARG A 2 34.14 -30.00 -62.93
N TYR A 3 33.48 -28.90 -62.57
CA TYR A 3 32.80 -28.70 -61.28
C TYR A 3 31.84 -29.86 -60.93
N LEU A 4 31.70 -30.19 -59.64
CA LEU A 4 30.36 -30.35 -59.05
C LEU A 4 30.36 -30.15 -57.53
N LEU A 5 29.69 -29.08 -57.11
CA LEU A 5 29.12 -28.84 -55.78
C LEU A 5 28.11 -29.93 -55.43
N VAL A 6 28.15 -30.45 -54.20
CA VAL A 6 26.93 -30.86 -53.50
C VAL A 6 27.01 -30.33 -52.06
N PHE A 7 26.16 -29.34 -51.82
CA PHE A 7 25.79 -28.82 -50.51
C PHE A 7 25.16 -29.95 -49.67
N GLY A 8 25.79 -30.30 -48.56
CA GLY A 8 25.24 -31.15 -47.51
C GLY A 8 25.13 -30.36 -46.22
N LEU A 9 24.09 -29.54 -46.16
CA LEU A 9 23.80 -28.55 -45.15
C LEU A 9 23.32 -29.23 -43.85
N ILE A 10 24.24 -29.67 -42.99
CA ILE A 10 23.89 -30.01 -41.60
C ILE A 10 24.08 -28.75 -40.76
N ILE A 11 23.05 -27.90 -40.75
CA ILE A 11 22.81 -26.96 -39.66
C ILE A 11 22.58 -27.82 -38.42
N ILE A 12 23.59 -27.96 -37.57
CA ILE A 12 23.33 -28.24 -36.16
C ILE A 12 23.08 -26.86 -35.55
N PRO A 13 21.84 -26.49 -35.19
CA PRO A 13 21.68 -25.41 -34.24
C PRO A 13 22.09 -26.04 -32.91
N VAL A 14 23.38 -25.99 -32.58
CA VAL A 14 23.73 -26.07 -31.17
C VAL A 14 23.15 -24.78 -30.61
N ALA A 15 21.91 -24.89 -30.16
CA ALA A 15 21.28 -23.93 -29.31
C ALA A 15 22.33 -23.61 -28.25
N LEU A 16 22.91 -22.41 -28.35
CA LEU A 16 23.51 -21.76 -27.21
C LEU A 16 22.38 -21.72 -26.20
N PHE A 17 22.34 -22.73 -25.34
CA PHE A 17 21.76 -22.62 -24.02
C PHE A 17 22.60 -21.57 -23.33
N ALA A 18 22.28 -20.31 -23.62
CA ALA A 18 22.56 -19.18 -22.79
C ALA A 18 21.81 -19.45 -21.49
N GLN A 19 22.37 -20.31 -20.66
CA GLN A 19 22.06 -20.31 -19.24
C GLN A 19 22.67 -19.04 -18.69
N GLY A 20 21.99 -17.92 -18.95
CA GLY A 20 22.06 -16.76 -18.10
C GLY A 20 21.62 -17.22 -16.72
N LYS A 21 22.58 -17.65 -15.90
CA LYS A 21 22.37 -17.79 -14.46
C LYS A 21 22.03 -16.39 -13.96
N ALA A 22 20.74 -16.09 -13.93
CA ALA A 22 20.21 -14.93 -13.24
C ALA A 22 20.69 -15.03 -11.80
N LYS A 23 21.72 -14.24 -11.48
CA LYS A 23 22.22 -14.03 -10.13
C LYS A 23 21.04 -13.50 -9.34
N ARG A 24 20.35 -14.40 -8.61
CA ARG A 24 19.34 -14.03 -7.62
C ARG A 24 20.10 -13.30 -6.53
N GLU A 25 20.23 -11.99 -6.68
CA GLU A 25 20.67 -11.10 -5.63
C GLU A 25 19.70 -11.31 -4.47
N ASN A 26 20.22 -11.80 -3.35
CA ASN A 26 19.46 -11.92 -2.11
C ASN A 26 19.25 -10.49 -1.62
N VAL A 27 18.25 -9.81 -2.20
CA VAL A 27 17.83 -8.48 -1.76
C VAL A 27 17.30 -8.67 -0.35
N LYS A 28 18.14 -8.40 0.65
CA LYS A 28 17.68 -8.24 2.02
C LYS A 28 16.51 -7.24 1.95
N PRO A 29 15.32 -7.61 2.44
CA PRO A 29 14.18 -6.71 2.36
C PRO A 29 14.55 -5.45 3.12
N ASP A 30 14.65 -4.32 2.40
CA ASP A 30 14.93 -3.03 3.01
C ASP A 30 13.77 -2.71 3.98
N THR A 31 14.08 -2.69 5.27
CA THR A 31 13.12 -2.39 6.34
C THR A 31 13.07 -0.93 6.72
N THR A 32 13.76 -0.07 5.99
CA THR A 32 13.81 1.37 6.28
C THR A 32 12.45 2.00 6.00
N VAL A 33 11.86 2.60 7.03
CA VAL A 33 10.60 3.33 6.93
C VAL A 33 10.91 4.82 6.93
N TYR A 34 10.56 5.49 5.83
CA TYR A 34 10.79 6.91 5.65
C TYR A 34 9.60 7.72 6.16
N LYS A 35 9.88 8.88 6.76
CA LYS A 35 8.85 9.87 7.15
C LYS A 35 8.78 11.02 6.15
N THR A 36 9.93 11.39 5.60
CA THR A 36 10.07 12.44 4.60
C THR A 36 10.44 11.78 3.28
N VAL A 37 9.65 12.06 2.25
CA VAL A 37 9.79 11.50 0.90
C VAL A 37 9.53 12.57 -0.13
N ASP A 38 10.06 12.39 -1.34
CA ASP A 38 9.84 13.33 -2.46
C ASP A 38 8.39 13.28 -2.93
N VAL A 39 7.81 12.07 -2.96
CA VAL A 39 6.41 11.83 -3.30
C VAL A 39 5.73 11.14 -2.15
N GLN A 40 4.73 11.78 -1.55
CA GLN A 40 3.93 11.19 -0.48
C GLN A 40 3.03 10.06 -1.03
N PRO A 41 2.77 9.02 -0.22
CA PRO A 41 1.81 8.01 -0.59
C PRO A 41 0.39 8.61 -0.66
N GLU A 42 -0.41 8.09 -1.59
CA GLU A 42 -1.74 8.63 -1.88
C GLU A 42 -2.76 7.49 -2.01
N PHE A 43 -3.93 7.66 -1.41
CA PHE A 43 -5.04 6.72 -1.58
C PHE A 43 -5.52 6.75 -3.05
N PRO A 44 -5.99 5.63 -3.63
CA PRO A 44 -6.55 5.63 -4.97
C PRO A 44 -7.75 6.59 -5.08
N GLY A 45 -7.54 7.70 -5.79
CA GLY A 45 -8.51 8.78 -5.94
C GLY A 45 -8.40 9.89 -4.89
N GLY A 46 -7.28 9.98 -4.20
CA GLY A 46 -6.89 11.13 -3.40
C GLY A 46 -7.46 11.14 -1.99
N THR A 47 -7.16 12.23 -1.28
CA THR A 47 -7.52 12.45 0.12
C THR A 47 -9.03 12.42 0.35
N GLU A 48 -9.82 12.92 -0.60
CA GLU A 48 -11.29 12.93 -0.48
C GLU A 48 -11.86 11.51 -0.43
N LYS A 49 -11.41 10.62 -1.33
CA LYS A 49 -11.85 9.21 -1.31
C LYS A 49 -11.36 8.47 -0.08
N TRP A 50 -10.18 8.80 0.42
CA TRP A 50 -9.68 8.26 1.68
C TRP A 50 -10.60 8.63 2.85
N THR A 51 -10.95 9.90 2.97
CA THR A 51 -11.87 10.39 3.99
C THR A 51 -13.23 9.72 3.88
N ASN A 52 -13.81 9.64 2.68
CA ASN A 52 -15.07 8.96 2.44
C ASN A 52 -15.01 7.44 2.71
N TYR A 53 -13.85 6.81 2.49
CA TYR A 53 -13.62 5.42 2.85
C TYR A 53 -13.66 5.24 4.37
N LEU A 54 -12.98 6.10 5.13
CA LEU A 54 -12.99 6.07 6.58
C LEU A 54 -14.36 6.35 7.21
N PHE A 55 -15.20 7.18 6.58
CA PHE A 55 -16.57 7.41 7.05
C PHE A 55 -17.50 6.20 6.85
N LYS A 56 -17.12 5.23 6.01
CA LYS A 56 -17.85 3.96 5.83
C LYS A 56 -17.47 2.88 6.84
N VAL A 57 -16.65 3.21 7.83
CA VAL A 57 -16.30 2.29 8.92
C VAL A 57 -17.57 1.93 9.70
N PRO A 58 -17.88 0.63 9.87
CA PRO A 58 -19.05 0.22 10.62
C PRO A 58 -18.87 0.62 12.09
N ILE A 59 -19.85 1.35 12.62
CA ILE A 59 -19.90 1.76 14.03
C ILE A 59 -20.27 0.53 14.87
N PRO A 60 -19.46 0.13 15.86
CA PRO A 60 -19.80 -0.96 16.77
C PRO A 60 -21.10 -0.67 17.53
N LYS A 61 -21.91 -1.70 17.81
CA LYS A 61 -23.18 -1.55 18.54
C LYS A 61 -23.00 -1.03 19.96
N ASP A 62 -21.86 -1.35 20.58
CA ASP A 62 -21.50 -0.91 21.93
C ASP A 62 -20.88 0.50 21.96
N TYR A 63 -20.87 1.21 20.83
CA TYR A 63 -20.37 2.58 20.76
C TYR A 63 -21.47 3.57 21.09
N ASP A 64 -21.27 4.31 22.17
CA ASP A 64 -22.19 5.35 22.60
C ASP A 64 -22.21 6.50 21.60
N LYS A 65 -23.37 6.78 21.00
CA LYS A 65 -23.53 7.75 19.92
C LYS A 65 -23.72 9.17 20.43
N GLU A 66 -23.77 9.38 21.75
CA GLU A 66 -23.93 10.71 22.32
C GLU A 66 -22.71 11.59 22.04
N ASN A 67 -22.92 12.68 21.26
CA ASN A 67 -22.09 13.88 21.14
C ASN A 67 -20.56 13.68 21.15
N THR A 68 -20.06 12.65 20.49
CA THR A 68 -18.62 12.37 20.52
C THR A 68 -17.94 13.00 19.32
N GLN A 69 -17.39 14.19 19.53
CA GLN A 69 -16.34 14.75 18.68
C GLN A 69 -15.02 14.04 18.99
N ALA A 70 -14.53 13.24 18.05
CA ALA A 70 -13.31 12.47 18.21
C ALA A 70 -12.25 12.89 17.19
N SER A 71 -11.16 13.47 17.69
CA SER A 71 -9.99 13.80 16.88
C SER A 71 -8.85 12.84 17.19
N PHE A 72 -8.55 11.97 16.24
CA PHE A 72 -7.51 10.95 16.36
C PHE A 72 -6.59 10.96 15.15
N LEU A 73 -5.45 10.30 15.28
CA LEU A 73 -4.47 10.23 14.21
C LEU A 73 -4.22 8.78 13.84
N ILE A 74 -4.51 8.43 12.59
CA ILE A 74 -4.21 7.10 12.06
C ILE A 74 -2.77 7.12 11.57
N GLN A 75 -1.96 6.24 12.12
CA GLN A 75 -0.58 6.01 11.71
C GLN A 75 -0.47 4.64 11.07
N MET A 76 0.08 4.57 9.87
CA MET A 76 0.20 3.33 9.11
C MET A 76 1.43 3.37 8.21
N ILE A 77 1.94 2.20 7.82
CA ILE A 77 3.06 2.08 6.90
C ILE A 77 2.50 1.70 5.53
N ILE A 78 2.80 2.52 4.53
CA ILE A 78 2.54 2.21 3.14
C ILE A 78 3.79 1.52 2.59
N GLU A 79 3.62 0.26 2.21
CA GLU A 79 4.66 -0.56 1.62
C GLU A 79 4.98 -0.13 0.17
N THR A 80 6.09 -0.62 -0.37
CA THR A 80 6.51 -0.32 -1.74
C THR A 80 5.56 -0.82 -2.82
N ASP A 81 4.74 -1.83 -2.49
CA ASP A 81 3.69 -2.38 -3.34
C ASP A 81 2.33 -1.67 -3.17
N GLY A 82 2.26 -0.69 -2.26
CA GLY A 82 1.04 0.02 -1.90
C GLY A 82 0.17 -0.68 -0.87
N SER A 83 0.59 -1.82 -0.31
CA SER A 83 -0.12 -2.44 0.80
C SER A 83 0.05 -1.62 2.08
N VAL A 84 -0.95 -1.70 2.97
CA VAL A 84 -0.93 -1.02 4.27
C VAL A 84 -0.54 -2.02 5.34
N THR A 85 0.50 -1.72 6.11
CA THR A 85 0.93 -2.52 7.26
C THR A 85 1.02 -1.66 8.51
N HIS A 86 1.04 -2.31 9.68
CA HIS A 86 1.26 -1.65 10.98
C HIS A 86 0.31 -0.48 11.28
N ALA A 87 -0.96 -0.58 10.87
CA ALA A 87 -1.97 0.44 11.15
C ALA A 87 -2.23 0.55 12.67
N ASN A 88 -2.18 1.77 13.18
CA ASN A 88 -2.35 2.09 14.58
C ASN A 88 -3.09 3.43 14.73
N VAL A 89 -4.00 3.51 15.71
CA VAL A 89 -4.71 4.75 16.04
C VAL A 89 -4.04 5.41 17.24
N ARG A 90 -3.54 6.62 17.04
CA ARG A 90 -3.00 7.49 18.07
C ARG A 90 -4.11 8.36 18.65
N ARG A 91 -4.08 8.52 19.97
CA ARG A 91 -5.10 9.12 20.86
C ARG A 91 -6.24 8.16 21.21
N LYS A 92 -6.56 8.09 22.51
CA LYS A 92 -7.62 7.22 23.05
C LYS A 92 -8.97 7.89 22.84
N ILE A 93 -9.77 7.33 21.94
CA ILE A 93 -11.18 7.66 21.77
C ILE A 93 -12.01 6.59 22.49
N ASN A 94 -12.04 5.40 21.91
CA ASN A 94 -12.71 4.21 22.39
C ASN A 94 -12.03 3.01 21.70
N GLU A 95 -11.73 1.97 22.48
CA GLU A 95 -11.05 0.78 21.98
C GLU A 95 -11.85 0.07 20.88
N ALA A 96 -13.18 -0.01 21.00
CA ALA A 96 -14.04 -0.67 20.03
C ALA A 96 -13.98 0.04 18.66
N MET A 97 -14.01 1.37 18.68
CA MET A 97 -13.91 2.20 17.48
C MET A 97 -12.52 2.12 16.85
N CYS A 98 -11.45 2.20 17.66
CA CYS A 98 -10.08 2.03 17.18
C CYS A 98 -9.89 0.67 16.47
N LYS A 99 -10.43 -0.42 17.02
CA LYS A 99 -10.40 -1.75 16.39
C LYS A 99 -11.13 -1.77 15.05
N ALA A 100 -12.31 -1.13 14.97
CA ALA A 100 -13.07 -1.02 13.72
C ALA A 100 -12.29 -0.26 12.64
N PHE A 101 -11.67 0.89 13.00
CA PHE A 101 -10.80 1.65 12.09
C PHE A 101 -9.62 0.82 11.62
N ILE A 102 -8.86 0.19 12.53
CA ILE A 102 -7.70 -0.65 12.17
C ILE A 102 -8.13 -1.77 11.21
N ALA A 103 -9.23 -2.47 11.51
CA ALA A 103 -9.74 -3.53 10.66
C ALA A 103 -10.17 -3.03 9.28
N HIS A 104 -10.74 -1.83 9.19
CA HIS A 104 -11.15 -1.23 7.93
C HIS A 104 -9.97 -0.73 7.10
N VAL A 105 -8.99 -0.08 7.73
CA VAL A 105 -7.75 0.38 7.07
C VAL A 105 -6.95 -0.80 6.54
N ASN A 106 -6.91 -1.92 7.26
CA ASN A 106 -6.26 -3.14 6.77
C ASN A 106 -6.97 -3.77 5.55
N LYS A 107 -8.26 -3.45 5.33
CA LYS A 107 -9.03 -3.85 4.14
C LYS A 107 -8.96 -2.80 3.02
N SER A 108 -8.15 -1.76 3.18
CA SER A 108 -8.06 -0.69 2.20
C SER A 108 -7.46 -1.20 0.88
N PRO A 109 -7.88 -0.61 -0.26
CA PRO A 109 -7.28 -0.92 -1.55
C PRO A 109 -5.81 -0.51 -1.57
N LYS A 110 -5.05 -1.03 -2.55
CA LYS A 110 -3.64 -0.67 -2.71
C LYS A 110 -3.48 0.83 -2.92
N TRP A 111 -2.65 1.45 -2.09
CA TRP A 111 -2.27 2.84 -2.15
C TRP A 111 -1.23 3.07 -3.24
N LYS A 112 -1.10 4.30 -3.72
CA LYS A 112 0.08 4.70 -4.46
C LYS A 112 1.25 4.81 -3.47
N PRO A 113 2.34 4.07 -3.66
CA PRO A 113 3.48 4.10 -2.75
C PRO A 113 4.19 5.45 -2.84
N GLY A 114 4.77 5.88 -1.73
CA GLY A 114 5.65 7.04 -1.74
C GLY A 114 6.96 6.73 -2.46
N ARG A 115 7.63 7.78 -2.94
CA ARG A 115 8.88 7.63 -3.71
C ARG A 115 9.95 8.58 -3.21
N ILE A 116 11.20 8.09 -3.23
CA ILE A 116 12.41 8.88 -3.07
C ILE A 116 13.29 8.63 -4.31
N ASN A 117 13.77 9.68 -4.96
CA ASN A 117 14.60 9.60 -6.16
C ASN A 117 13.97 8.69 -7.25
N GLY A 118 12.64 8.74 -7.38
CA GLY A 118 11.88 7.91 -8.32
C GLY A 118 11.69 6.44 -7.93
N LYS A 119 12.29 5.96 -6.82
CA LYS A 119 12.15 4.59 -6.33
C LYS A 119 11.03 4.49 -5.29
N PRO A 120 10.15 3.47 -5.34
CA PRO A 120 9.15 3.26 -4.30
C PRO A 120 9.83 2.86 -2.99
N VAL A 121 9.42 3.50 -1.88
CA VAL A 121 9.96 3.25 -0.54
C VAL A 121 8.83 3.04 0.46
N ARG A 122 9.14 2.40 1.60
CA ARG A 122 8.18 2.26 2.71
C ARG A 122 8.01 3.61 3.39
N VAL A 123 6.78 4.08 3.52
CA VAL A 123 6.50 5.40 4.10
C VAL A 123 5.58 5.29 5.29
N LEU A 124 5.96 5.95 6.38
CA LEU A 124 5.11 6.14 7.53
C LEU A 124 4.10 7.26 7.24
N TYR A 125 2.87 6.87 6.92
CA TYR A 125 1.78 7.80 6.67
C TYR A 125 1.01 8.08 7.96
N SER A 126 0.74 9.36 8.21
CA SER A 126 -0.03 9.82 9.37
C SER A 126 -1.16 10.73 8.90
N SER A 127 -2.41 10.34 9.15
CA SER A 127 -3.58 11.09 8.74
C SER A 127 -4.39 11.53 9.97
N PRO A 128 -4.52 12.84 10.22
CA PRO A 128 -5.41 13.34 11.27
C PRO A 128 -6.85 13.21 10.80
N ILE A 129 -7.68 12.50 11.58
CA ILE A 129 -9.09 12.29 11.29
C ILE A 129 -9.92 12.92 12.40
N SER A 130 -10.81 13.80 11.98
CA SER A 130 -11.83 14.43 12.81
C SER A 130 -13.14 13.72 12.53
N CYS A 131 -13.53 12.78 13.38
CA CYS A 131 -14.85 12.16 13.28
C CYS A 131 -15.82 13.00 14.10
N PHE A 132 -16.77 13.63 13.40
CA PHE A 132 -17.92 14.25 14.02
C PHE A 132 -19.13 13.38 13.74
N MET A 133 -19.50 12.56 14.71
CA MET A 133 -20.78 11.87 14.66
C MET A 133 -21.84 12.84 15.15
N LEU A 134 -22.46 13.54 14.21
CA LEU A 134 -23.70 14.26 14.47
C LEU A 134 -24.78 13.24 14.80
N GLN A 135 -25.57 13.52 15.84
CA GLN A 135 -26.89 12.92 15.91
C GLN A 135 -27.58 13.29 14.58
N SER A 136 -28.10 12.30 13.85
CA SER A 136 -29.19 12.61 12.93
C SER A 136 -30.26 13.22 13.84
N GLN A 137 -30.42 14.54 13.75
CA GLN A 137 -31.70 15.12 14.11
C GLN A 137 -32.65 14.62 13.03
N ASP A 138 -33.18 13.42 13.27
CA ASP A 138 -34.44 13.02 12.68
C ASP A 138 -35.49 13.90 13.38
N GLU A 139 -35.80 15.04 12.76
CA GLU A 139 -37.02 15.81 12.99
C GLU A 139 -37.95 15.63 11.78
#